data_AF-A0A6C2E1Y7-F1
#
_entry.id   AF-A0A6C2E1Y7-F1
#
_cell.length_a   1.000
_cell.length_b   1.000
_cell.length_c   1.000
_cell.angle_alpha   90.00
_cell.angle_beta   90.00
_cell.angle_gamma   90.00
#
_symmetry.space_group_name_H-M   'P 1'
#
loop_
_entity.id
_entity.type
_entity.pdbx_description
1 polymer ?
#
loop_
_entity_poly.entity_id
_entity_poly.type
_entity_poly.pdbx_seq_one_letter_code
_entity_poly.pdbx_strand_id
1 'polypeptide(L)'
;MQDKQKVTQKVTFYLPERLHQQLKIRSAIDGDSMSDLAEKAISFYLAHADIVESSGVGHTHQTYSCPSCSQTVVIRNGELLAIGGNRNQPSPVTVSKADSQDEELVSIG
;
A
#
# COMPACT_ATOMS: atom_id res chain seq x y z
N MET A 1 -10.37 -22.73 -35.73
CA MET A 1 -9.68 -21.57 -35.14
C MET A 1 -10.77 -20.68 -34.57
N GLN A 2 -10.91 -20.65 -33.25
CA GLN A 2 -11.92 -19.81 -32.59
C GLN A 2 -11.24 -18.49 -32.22
N ASP A 3 -11.43 -17.46 -33.03
CA ASP A 3 -11.07 -16.09 -32.68
C ASP A 3 -11.99 -15.62 -31.54
N LYS A 4 -11.54 -15.89 -30.32
CA LYS A 4 -12.13 -15.32 -29.11
C LYS A 4 -11.78 -13.84 -29.14
N GLN A 5 -12.69 -13.01 -29.65
CA GLN A 5 -12.50 -11.57 -29.70
C GLN A 5 -12.36 -11.03 -28.26
N LYS A 6 -11.12 -10.86 -27.80
CA LYS A 6 -10.81 -10.19 -26.53
C LYS A 6 -11.26 -8.74 -26.70
N VAL A 7 -12.33 -8.35 -26.04
CA VAL A 7 -12.78 -6.95 -26.03
C VAL A 7 -11.76 -6.15 -25.21
N THR A 8 -10.86 -5.47 -25.90
CA THR A 8 -9.81 -4.65 -25.28
C THR A 8 -10.29 -3.22 -25.06
N GLN A 9 -10.46 -2.82 -23.81
CA GLN A 9 -10.71 -1.43 -23.44
C GLN A 9 -9.38 -0.68 -23.27
N LYS A 10 -9.21 0.47 -23.94
CA LYS A 10 -8.04 1.32 -23.75
C LYS A 10 -8.23 2.21 -22.52
N VAL A 11 -7.25 2.22 -21.63
CA VAL A 11 -7.20 3.02 -20.40
C VAL A 11 -5.84 3.69 -20.29
N THR A 12 -5.78 4.88 -19.70
CA THR A 12 -4.53 5.60 -19.45
C THR A 12 -4.27 5.66 -17.94
N PHE A 13 -3.13 5.14 -17.49
CA PHE A 13 -2.69 5.23 -16.11
C PHE A 13 -1.60 6.30 -15.96
N TYR A 14 -1.67 7.08 -14.88
CA TYR A 14 -0.58 7.97 -14.47
C TYR A 14 0.27 7.26 -13.43
N LEU A 15 1.47 6.84 -13.84
CA LEU A 15 2.41 6.12 -12.99
C LEU A 15 3.64 6.98 -12.68
N PRO A 16 4.25 6.86 -11.49
CA PRO A 16 5.56 7.45 -11.22
C PRO A 16 6.61 6.97 -12.24
N GLU A 17 7.54 7.83 -12.61
CA GLU A 17 8.56 7.54 -13.64
C GLU A 17 9.35 6.25 -13.33
N ARG A 18 9.73 6.08 -12.06
CA ARG A 18 10.42 4.87 -11.57
C ARG A 18 9.60 3.60 -11.82
N LEU A 19 8.30 3.64 -11.54
CA LEU A 19 7.41 2.49 -11.72
C LEU A 19 7.17 2.22 -13.20
N HIS A 20 6.97 3.26 -14.01
CA HIS A 20 6.82 3.12 -15.45
C HIS A 20 8.07 2.49 -16.10
N GLN A 21 9.27 2.91 -15.68
CA GLN A 21 10.52 2.33 -16.16
C GLN A 21 10.65 0.85 -15.77
N GLN A 22 10.35 0.49 -14.51
CA GLN A 22 10.36 -0.90 -14.05
C GLN A 22 9.38 -1.77 -14.86
N LEU A 23 8.17 -1.29 -15.10
CA LEU A 23 7.17 -2.00 -15.89
C LEU A 23 7.65 -2.23 -17.33
N LYS A 24 8.26 -1.22 -17.95
CA LYS A 24 8.81 -1.32 -19.31
C LYS A 24 9.95 -2.34 -19.39
N ILE A 25 10.86 -2.33 -18.42
CA ILE A 25 11.94 -3.32 -18.34
C ILE A 25 11.35 -4.73 -18.19
N ARG A 26 10.37 -4.89 -17.28
CA ARG A 26 9.76 -6.18 -17.02
C ARG A 26 9.01 -6.73 -18.23
N SER A 27 8.28 -5.90 -18.97
CA SER A 27 7.64 -6.31 -20.23
C SER A 27 8.65 -6.81 -21.26
N ALA A 28 9.83 -6.17 -21.34
CA ALA A 28 10.86 -6.58 -22.28
C ALA A 28 11.53 -7.92 -21.88
N ILE A 29 11.65 -8.19 -20.58
CA ILE A 29 12.26 -9.41 -20.06
C ILE A 29 11.29 -10.59 -20.15
N ASP A 30 10.05 -10.39 -19.70
CA ASP A 30 9.06 -11.48 -19.61
C ASP A 30 8.39 -11.77 -20.96
N GLY A 31 8.54 -10.89 -21.96
CA GLY A 31 7.94 -11.03 -23.30
C GLY A 31 6.44 -10.69 -23.34
N ASP A 32 5.86 -10.29 -22.21
CA ASP A 32 4.48 -9.82 -22.08
C ASP A 32 4.34 -8.34 -22.44
N SER A 33 3.17 -7.91 -22.90
CA SER A 33 2.91 -6.47 -23.03
C SER A 33 2.80 -5.80 -21.66
N MET A 34 3.07 -4.49 -21.59
CA MET A 34 2.87 -3.71 -20.36
C MET A 34 1.42 -3.80 -19.85
N SER A 35 0.45 -3.90 -20.76
CA SER A 35 -0.96 -4.07 -20.42
C SER A 35 -1.25 -5.44 -19.81
N ASP A 36 -0.63 -6.51 -20.31
CA ASP A 36 -0.80 -7.86 -19.75
C ASP A 36 -0.20 -7.96 -18.35
N LEU A 37 0.98 -7.36 -18.15
CA LEU A 37 1.59 -7.28 -16.81
C LEU A 37 0.72 -6.47 -15.85
N ALA A 38 0.15 -5.36 -16.29
CA ALA A 38 -0.77 -4.56 -15.48
C ALA A 38 -2.05 -5.35 -15.13
N GLU A 39 -2.64 -6.05 -16.11
CA GLU A 39 -3.82 -6.91 -15.90
C GLU A 39 -3.53 -8.01 -14.86
N LYS A 40 -2.39 -8.69 -14.97
CA LYS A 40 -1.95 -9.71 -13.99
C LYS A 40 -1.76 -9.12 -12.60
N ALA A 41 -1.08 -7.97 -12.48
CA ALA A 41 -0.84 -7.32 -11.20
C ALA A 41 -2.13 -6.87 -10.51
N ILE A 42 -3.06 -6.27 -11.27
CA ILE A 42 -4.37 -5.85 -10.75
C ILE A 42 -5.20 -7.06 -10.33
N SER A 43 -5.24 -8.11 -11.16
CA SER A 43 -5.96 -9.34 -10.85
C SER A 43 -5.42 -10.01 -9.59
N PHE A 44 -4.09 -10.04 -9.43
CA PHE A 44 -3.43 -10.55 -8.24
C PHE A 44 -3.81 -9.73 -7.00
N TYR A 45 -3.75 -8.40 -7.07
CA TYR A 45 -4.13 -7.54 -5.95
C TYR A 45 -5.60 -7.73 -5.57
N LEU A 46 -6.52 -7.82 -6.53
CA LEU A 46 -7.93 -8.04 -6.25
C LEU A 46 -8.21 -9.42 -5.61
N ALA A 47 -7.42 -10.45 -5.94
CA ALA A 47 -7.56 -11.78 -5.37
C ALA A 47 -6.87 -11.94 -4.00
N HIS A 48 -5.84 -11.15 -3.73
CA HIS A 48 -4.93 -11.32 -2.58
C HIS A 48 -4.60 -9.98 -1.89
N ALA A 49 -5.60 -9.10 -1.78
CA ALA A 49 -5.43 -7.76 -1.23
C ALA A 49 -4.89 -7.80 0.21
N ASP A 50 -5.37 -8.76 1.00
CA ASP A 50 -4.95 -9.01 2.38
C ASP A 50 -3.44 -9.27 2.52
N ILE A 51 -2.86 -10.03 1.59
CA ILE A 51 -1.42 -10.35 1.59
C ILE A 51 -0.61 -9.11 1.19
N VAL A 52 -1.08 -8.35 0.20
CA VAL A 52 -0.38 -7.15 -0.25
C VAL A 52 -0.44 -6.04 0.80
N GLU A 53 -1.59 -5.84 1.42
CA GLU A 53 -1.76 -4.84 2.48
C GLU A 53 -0.96 -5.22 3.73
N SER A 54 -1.03 -6.46 4.20
CA SER A 54 -0.25 -6.90 5.37
C SER A 54 1.27 -6.79 5.17
N SER A 55 1.76 -6.81 3.93
CA SER A 55 3.18 -6.58 3.62
C SER A 55 3.66 -5.14 3.80
N GLY A 56 2.77 -4.21 4.17
CA GLY A 56 3.10 -2.81 4.42
C GLY A 56 3.23 -1.95 3.17
N VAL A 57 2.99 -2.52 1.98
CA VAL A 57 3.09 -1.82 0.70
C VAL A 57 1.76 -1.10 0.43
N GLY A 58 1.79 0.23 0.35
CA GLY A 58 0.60 1.05 0.07
C GLY A 58 0.06 1.85 1.27
N HIS A 59 0.57 1.63 2.48
CA HIS A 59 0.12 2.37 3.67
C HIS A 59 0.74 3.76 3.84
N THR A 60 1.70 4.15 3.00
CA THR A 60 2.40 5.46 3.07
C THR A 60 1.46 6.67 3.07
N HIS A 61 0.27 6.53 2.48
CA HIS A 61 -0.77 7.56 2.43
C HIS A 61 -2.11 7.12 3.03
N GLN A 62 -2.14 6.00 3.77
CA GLN A 62 -3.38 5.57 4.42
C GLN A 62 -3.75 6.55 5.51
N THR A 63 -4.96 7.09 5.41
CA THR A 63 -5.52 8.00 6.40
C THR A 63 -6.38 7.23 7.39
N TYR A 64 -6.29 7.64 8.65
CA TYR A 64 -7.03 7.09 9.77
C TYR A 64 -7.79 8.22 10.45
N SER A 65 -8.95 7.91 11.02
CA SER A 65 -9.65 8.84 11.92
C SER A 65 -9.12 8.64 13.33
N CYS A 66 -8.54 9.69 13.92
CA CYS A 66 -8.06 9.64 15.30
C CYS A 66 -9.25 9.52 16.27
N PRO A 67 -9.36 8.46 17.09
CA PRO A 67 -10.52 8.26 17.96
C PRO A 67 -10.64 9.27 19.11
N SER A 68 -9.56 10.01 19.42
CA SER A 68 -9.56 11.02 20.49
C SER A 68 -10.01 12.41 20.03
N CYS A 69 -9.81 12.77 18.76
CA CYS A 69 -10.08 14.11 18.24
C CYS A 69 -10.81 14.15 16.90
N SER A 70 -11.20 12.99 16.35
CA SER A 70 -11.86 12.83 15.05
C SER A 70 -11.10 13.43 13.85
N GLN A 71 -9.80 13.72 14.04
CA GLN A 71 -8.94 14.29 13.00
C GLN A 71 -8.39 13.21 12.07
N THR A 72 -8.29 13.54 10.78
CA THR A 72 -7.64 12.67 9.79
C THR A 72 -6.13 12.69 10.00
N VAL A 73 -5.54 11.54 10.29
CA VAL A 73 -4.10 11.36 10.55
C VAL A 73 -3.50 10.30 9.62
N VAL A 74 -2.20 10.39 9.36
CA VAL A 74 -1.41 9.36 8.68
C VAL A 74 -0.32 8.85 9.61
N ILE A 75 0.01 7.56 9.50
CA ILE A 75 1.13 6.97 10.25
C ILE A 75 2.37 7.03 9.37
N ARG A 76 3.41 7.75 9.80
CA ARG A 76 4.74 7.76 9.15
C ARG A 76 5.82 7.46 10.18
N ASN A 77 6.62 6.43 9.94
CA ASN A 77 7.69 6.00 10.84
C ASN A 77 7.24 5.73 12.29
N GLY A 78 5.98 5.29 12.48
CA GLY A 78 5.39 5.07 13.80
C GLY A 78 4.81 6.32 14.47
N GLU A 79 4.89 7.49 13.84
CA GLU A 79 4.30 8.74 14.34
C GLU A 79 2.99 9.09 13.61
N LEU A 80 2.02 9.64 14.35
CA LEU A 80 0.77 10.15 13.81
C LEU A 80 0.94 11.60 13.36
N LEU A 81 0.68 11.86 12.08
CA LEU A 81 0.72 13.20 11.48
C LEU A 81 -0.68 13.59 11.01
N ALA A 82 -1.20 14.72 11.50
CA ALA A 82 -2.49 15.25 11.06
C ALA A 82 -2.43 15.78 9.62
N ILE A 83 -3.39 15.40 8.78
CA ILE A 83 -3.58 15.98 7.44
C ILE A 83 -4.60 17.12 7.53
N GLY A 84 -4.23 18.31 7.06
CA GLY A 84 -5.15 19.44 6.91
C GLY A 84 -5.44 20.24 8.19
N GLY A 85 -4.67 20.04 9.27
CA GLY A 85 -4.75 20.86 10.48
C GLY A 85 -4.09 22.24 10.30
N ASN A 86 -4.71 23.28 10.87
CA ASN A 86 -4.13 24.63 10.93
C ASN A 86 -2.71 24.55 11.51
N ARG A 87 -1.73 25.12 10.79
CA ARG A 87 -0.27 25.04 11.00
C ARG A 87 0.22 25.59 12.36
N ASN A 88 -0.70 25.99 13.24
CA ASN A 88 -0.45 26.74 14.47
C ASN A 88 -0.57 25.93 15.78
N GLN A 89 -0.78 24.61 15.75
CA GLN A 89 -0.56 23.80 16.95
C GLN A 89 0.14 22.48 16.61
N PRO A 90 1.47 22.40 16.80
CA PRO A 90 2.15 21.12 16.90
C PRO A 90 1.85 20.55 18.30
N SER A 91 0.80 19.76 18.44
CA SER A 91 0.70 18.83 19.55
C SER A 91 1.41 17.54 19.15
N PRO A 92 2.62 17.25 19.67
CA PRO A 92 3.22 15.93 19.51
C PRO A 92 2.31 14.94 20.25
N VAL A 93 1.49 14.20 19.51
CA VAL A 93 0.76 13.08 20.10
C VAL A 93 1.77 11.94 20.20
N THR A 94 2.48 11.89 21.32
CA THR A 94 3.33 10.76 21.67
C THR A 94 2.41 9.57 21.90
N VAL A 95 2.30 8.67 20.92
CA VAL A 95 1.66 7.38 21.12
C VAL A 95 2.65 6.56 21.96
N SER A 96 2.40 6.51 23.26
CA SER A 96 3.05 5.53 24.13
C SER A 96 2.79 4.15 23.54
N LYS A 97 3.86 3.47 23.14
CA LYS A 97 3.87 2.07 22.79
C LYS A 97 3.13 1.30 23.90
N ALA A 98 1.94 0.80 23.60
CA ALA A 98 1.29 -0.21 24.42
C ALA A 98 2.13 -1.49 24.25
N ASP A 99 3.15 -1.61 25.09
CA ASP A 99 3.87 -2.85 25.29
C ASP A 99 2.99 -3.72 26.19
N SER A 100 2.35 -4.72 25.58
CA SER A 100 1.61 -5.74 26.30
C SER A 100 1.73 -7.03 25.50
N GLN A 101 2.87 -7.70 25.68
CA GLN A 101 2.98 -9.16 25.60
C GLN A 101 3.93 -9.61 26.70
N ASP A 102 3.36 -9.83 27.89
CA ASP A 102 3.79 -10.92 28.77
C ASP A 102 3.67 -12.22 27.96
N GLU A 103 4.79 -12.76 27.49
CA GLU A 103 4.94 -14.18 27.19
C GLU A 103 6.31 -14.61 27.74
N GLU A 104 6.22 -15.47 28.74
CA GLU A 104 7.25 -16.03 29.59
C GLU A 104 8.34 -16.76 28.79
N LEU A 105 9.60 -16.50 29.13
CA LEU A 105 10.77 -17.21 28.62
C LEU A 105 10.75 -18.67 29.09
N VAL A 106 10.81 -19.59 28.13
CA VAL A 106 11.14 -21.00 28.33
C VAL A 106 12.50 -21.16 29.03
N SER A 107 12.57 -22.04 30.03
CA SER A 107 13.79 -22.82 30.29
C SER A 107 13.47 -24.25 30.72
N ILE A 108 14.16 -25.17 30.05
CA ILE A 108 14.10 -26.62 30.21
C ILE A 108 14.95 -27.00 31.43
N GLY A 109 14.41 -27.90 32.26
CA GLY A 109 15.12 -28.64 33.31
C GLY A 109 14.35 -29.91 33.64
#